data_AF-A0A8S8XKF9-F1
#
_entry.id   AF-A0A8S8XKF9-F1
#
_cell.length_a   1.000
_cell.length_b   1.000
_cell.length_c   1.000
_cell.angle_alpha   90.00
_cell.angle_beta   90.00
_cell.angle_gamma   90.00
#
_symmetry.space_group_name_H-M   'P 1'
#
loop_
_entity.id
_entity.type
_entity.pdbx_description
1 polymer ?
#
loop_
_entity_poly.entity_id
_entity_poly.type
_entity_poly.pdbx_seq_one_letter_code
_entity_poly.pdbx_strand_id
1 'polypeptide(L)'
;MKQTHDGIATILRLEEEKYVEMLRKGGQVIKTMLANVEKTANTIDDELLFSLNDSHGIAPEMAISLAHQSGWTAMSLRTGFTAELAQRHARMARDAAKEIKKTELISSLPSLPLPKLCIMTTFISLNLMQVCYFASNSVTMACPMAQHTA
;
A
#
# COMPACT_ATOMS: atom_id res chain seq x y z
N MET A 1 -16.52 -12.03 -1.27
CA MET A 1 -16.91 -11.52 0.07
C MET A 1 -16.82 -10.00 0.02
N LYS A 2 -17.93 -9.26 0.14
CA LYS A 2 -17.86 -7.80 0.25
C LYS A 2 -17.44 -7.48 1.69
N GLN A 3 -16.39 -6.68 1.87
CA GLN A 3 -16.03 -6.16 3.18
C GLN A 3 -17.20 -5.33 3.70
N THR A 4 -17.73 -5.67 4.87
CA THR A 4 -18.79 -4.90 5.53
C THR A 4 -18.15 -3.76 6.32
N HIS A 5 -18.92 -2.69 6.56
CA HIS A 5 -18.48 -1.58 7.40
C HIS A 5 -17.98 -2.07 8.77
N ASP A 6 -18.72 -2.98 9.41
CA ASP A 6 -18.37 -3.55 10.72
C ASP A 6 -17.08 -4.38 10.68
N GLY A 7 -16.82 -5.07 9.56
CA GLY A 7 -15.57 -5.79 9.35
C GLY A 7 -14.38 -4.82 9.30
N ILE A 8 -14.50 -3.75 8.52
CA ILE A 8 -13.47 -2.71 8.41
C ILE A 8 -13.25 -2.02 9.76
N ALA A 9 -14.32 -1.63 10.46
CA ALA A 9 -14.23 -1.01 11.78
C ALA A 9 -13.57 -1.91 12.82
N THR A 10 -13.77 -3.22 12.74
CA THR A 10 -13.10 -4.18 13.60
C THR A 10 -11.61 -4.29 13.30
N ILE A 11 -11.23 -4.32 12.01
CA ILE A 11 -9.82 -4.32 11.60
C ILE A 11 -9.11 -3.05 12.10
N LEU A 12 -9.72 -1.89 11.92
CA LEU A 12 -9.13 -0.61 12.36
C LEU A 12 -8.93 -0.55 13.88
N ARG A 13 -9.90 -1.01 14.68
CA ARG A 13 -9.76 -1.06 16.14
C ARG A 13 -8.61 -1.97 16.57
N LEU A 14 -8.50 -3.15 15.95
CA LEU A 14 -7.40 -4.08 16.26
C LEU A 14 -6.03 -3.51 15.87
N GLU A 15 -5.96 -2.76 14.77
CA GLU A 15 -4.71 -2.11 14.34
C GLU A 15 -4.34 -0.94 15.28
N GLU A 16 -5.33 -0.18 15.73
CA GLU A 16 -5.13 0.90 16.70
C GLU A 16 -4.62 0.37 18.05
N GLU A 17 -5.22 -0.71 18.58
CA GLU A 17 -4.77 -1.36 19.82
C GLU A 17 -3.31 -1.82 19.71
N LYS A 18 -2.94 -2.47 18.60
CA LYS A 18 -1.55 -2.87 18.33
C LYS A 18 -0.62 -1.67 18.21
N TYR A 19 -1.07 -0.60 17.57
CA TYR A 19 -0.28 0.62 17.41
C TYR A 19 0.02 1.27 18.77
N VAL A 20 -0.95 1.34 19.68
CA VAL A 20 -0.75 1.85 21.05
C VAL A 20 0.26 1.00 21.81
N GLU A 21 0.16 -0.33 21.71
CA GLU A 21 1.13 -1.22 22.36
C GLU A 21 2.54 -1.06 21.78
N MET A 22 2.64 -0.90 20.46
CA MET A 22 3.89 -0.60 19.76
C MET A 22 4.48 0.71 20.25
N LEU A 23 3.71 1.80 20.37
CA LEU A 23 4.23 3.09 20.86
C LEU A 23 4.79 2.99 22.28
N ARG A 24 4.11 2.26 23.17
CA ARG A 24 4.58 2.04 24.55
C ARG A 24 5.91 1.29 24.59
N LYS A 25 6.10 0.31 23.70
CA LYS A 25 7.34 -0.47 23.58
C LYS A 25 8.41 0.25 22.74
N GLY A 26 8.00 1.12 21.84
CA GLY A 26 8.82 1.76 20.82
C GLY A 26 9.94 2.60 21.41
N GLY A 27 9.67 3.31 22.51
CA GLY A 27 10.72 4.07 23.21
C GLY A 27 11.87 3.19 23.72
N GLN A 28 11.58 1.95 24.15
CA GLN A 28 12.62 1.01 24.55
C GLN A 28 13.37 0.45 23.34
N VAL A 29 12.66 0.11 22.27
CA VAL A 29 13.25 -0.37 21.02
C VAL A 29 14.22 0.67 20.45
N ILE A 30 13.82 1.95 20.40
CA ILE A 30 14.66 3.05 19.92
C ILE A 30 15.93 3.19 20.76
N LYS A 31 15.83 3.12 22.10
CA LYS A 31 17.01 3.17 22.98
C LYS A 31 17.97 2.01 22.72
N THR A 32 17.46 0.82 22.45
CA THR A 32 18.29 -0.36 22.14
C THR A 32 18.94 -0.25 20.76
N MET A 33 18.19 0.17 19.75
CA MET A 33 18.68 0.33 18.38
C MET A 33 19.69 1.47 18.23
N LEU A 34 19.51 2.55 19.00
CA LEU A 34 20.41 3.71 19.03
C LEU A 34 21.47 3.61 20.15
N ALA A 35 21.65 2.46 20.79
CA ALA A 35 22.60 2.32 21.90
C ALA A 35 24.05 2.68 21.51
N ASN A 36 24.40 2.47 20.23
CA ASN A 36 25.72 2.76 19.66
C ASN A 36 25.80 4.14 18.99
N VAL A 37 24.72 4.93 19.01
CA VAL A 37 24.63 6.23 18.34
C VAL A 37 24.75 7.35 19.38
N GLU A 38 25.68 8.27 19.18
CA GLU A 38 25.85 9.42 20.06
C GLU A 38 24.60 10.31 20.08
N LYS A 39 24.31 10.91 21.25
CA LYS A 39 23.14 11.80 21.43
C LYS A 39 23.20 13.09 20.62
N THR A 40 24.40 13.46 20.19
CA THR A 40 24.73 14.63 19.38
C THR A 40 24.63 14.35 17.87
N ALA A 41 24.36 13.10 17.46
CA ALA A 41 24.27 12.75 16.05
C ALA A 41 23.07 13.45 15.38
N ASN A 42 23.33 14.07 14.23
CA ASN A 42 22.31 14.79 13.44
C ASN A 42 21.52 13.86 12.50
N THR A 43 22.09 12.70 12.17
CA THR A 43 21.55 11.77 11.17
C THR A 43 21.67 10.34 11.66
N ILE A 44 20.68 9.52 11.34
CA ILE A 44 20.70 8.07 11.57
C ILE A 44 21.14 7.37 10.29
N ASP A 45 21.79 6.22 10.41
CA ASP A 45 22.03 5.33 9.28
C ASP A 45 20.70 4.86 8.65
N ASP A 46 20.64 4.88 7.31
CA ASP A 46 19.43 4.52 6.57
C ASP A 46 19.07 3.05 6.78
N GLU A 47 20.05 2.15 6.87
CA GLU A 47 19.79 0.73 7.08
C GLU A 47 19.16 0.46 8.45
N LEU A 48 19.50 1.26 9.46
CA LEU A 48 18.83 1.19 10.76
C LEU A 48 17.38 1.63 10.66
N LEU A 49 17.09 2.70 9.91
CA LEU A 49 15.73 3.20 9.68
C LEU A 49 14.88 2.20 8.88
N PHE A 50 15.46 1.53 7.88
CA PHE A 50 14.78 0.45 7.14
C PHE A 50 14.45 -0.72 8.06
N SER A 51 15.43 -1.20 8.82
CA SER A 51 15.26 -2.30 9.78
C SER A 51 14.16 -2.00 10.81
N LEU A 52 14.09 -0.76 11.28
CA LEU A 52 13.12 -0.33 12.27
C LEU A 52 11.67 -0.38 11.73
N ASN A 53 11.47 0.00 10.47
CA ASN A 53 10.16 -0.09 9.82
C ASN A 53 9.80 -1.57 9.58
N ASP A 54 10.69 -2.32 8.93
CA ASP A 54 10.40 -3.70 8.51
C ASP A 54 10.19 -4.66 9.70
N SER A 55 10.97 -4.49 10.77
CA SER A 55 10.96 -5.41 11.91
C SER A 55 10.01 -4.99 13.03
N HIS A 56 9.85 -3.69 13.26
CA HIS A 56 9.12 -3.16 14.41
C HIS A 56 7.86 -2.36 14.02
N GLY A 57 7.62 -2.15 12.72
CA GLY A 57 6.47 -1.38 12.24
C GLY A 57 6.51 0.09 12.66
N ILE A 58 7.68 0.60 13.03
CA ILE A 58 7.86 2.00 13.44
C ILE A 58 8.20 2.81 12.21
N ALA A 59 7.31 3.72 11.83
CA ALA A 59 7.57 4.65 10.74
C ALA A 59 8.81 5.51 11.05
N PRO A 60 9.66 5.82 10.06
CA PRO A 60 10.88 6.61 10.26
C PRO A 60 10.64 7.96 10.96
N GLU A 61 9.58 8.67 10.61
CA GLU A 61 9.21 9.94 11.25
C GLU A 61 8.86 9.78 12.73
N MET A 62 8.18 8.68 13.06
CA MET A 62 7.87 8.34 14.45
C MET A 62 9.12 7.92 15.21
N ALA A 63 10.07 7.25 14.55
CA ALA A 63 11.36 6.91 15.15
C ALA A 63 12.13 8.16 15.58
N ILE A 64 12.18 9.18 14.73
CA ILE A 64 12.79 10.48 15.06
C ILE A 64 12.07 11.12 16.25
N SER A 65 10.75 11.13 16.24
CA SER A 65 9.93 11.68 17.33
C SER A 65 10.19 10.98 18.67
N LEU A 66 10.31 9.65 18.67
CA LEU A 66 10.62 8.85 19.87
C LEU A 66 12.09 9.00 20.31
N ALA A 67 13.02 9.21 19.35
CA ALA A 67 14.42 9.49 19.64
C ALA A 67 14.58 10.87 20.30
N HIS A 68 13.84 11.89 19.83
CA HIS A 68 13.79 13.22 20.45
C HIS A 68 13.31 13.14 21.90
N GLN A 69 12.23 12.39 22.15
CA GLN A 69 11.73 12.14 23.51
C GLN A 69 12.75 11.41 24.40
N SER A 70 13.67 10.66 23.80
CA SER A 70 14.71 9.89 24.51
C SER A 70 16.05 10.65 24.64
N GLY A 71 16.15 11.87 24.10
CA GLY A 71 17.29 12.77 24.28
C GLY A 71 18.18 13.01 23.05
N TRP A 72 17.82 12.49 21.87
CA TRP A 72 18.50 12.80 20.60
C TRP A 72 17.81 14.00 19.94
N THR A 73 18.16 15.23 20.33
CA THR A 73 17.40 16.44 19.95
C THR A 73 17.71 16.99 18.56
N ALA A 74 18.90 16.70 18.01
CA ALA A 74 19.36 17.25 16.74
C ALA A 74 19.06 16.34 15.53
N MET A 75 18.45 15.18 15.78
CA MET A 75 18.28 14.13 14.80
C MET A 75 17.18 14.48 13.80
N SER A 76 17.43 14.34 12.50
CA SER A 76 16.46 14.65 11.45
C SER A 76 16.43 13.57 10.38
N LEU A 77 15.26 13.38 9.74
CA LEU A 77 15.11 12.47 8.62
C LEU A 77 15.55 13.15 7.31
N ARG A 78 16.30 12.41 6.48
CA ARG A 78 16.69 12.89 5.14
C ARG A 78 15.47 13.04 4.24
N THR A 79 15.42 14.13 3.49
CA THR A 79 14.43 14.34 2.42
C THR A 79 14.49 13.22 1.38
N GLY A 80 13.35 12.62 1.05
CA GLY A 80 13.27 11.54 0.05
C GLY A 80 13.44 10.13 0.62
N PHE A 81 13.72 9.97 1.92
CA PHE A 81 13.80 8.64 2.55
C PHE A 81 12.49 7.84 2.38
N THR A 82 11.34 8.49 2.58
CA THR A 82 10.02 7.86 2.40
C THR A 82 9.79 7.34 0.98
N ALA A 83 10.34 8.03 -0.03
CA ALA A 83 10.24 7.59 -1.42
C ALA A 83 11.09 6.35 -1.68
N GLU A 84 12.31 6.31 -1.15
CA GLU A 84 13.21 5.16 -1.23
C GLU A 84 12.64 3.93 -0.51
N LEU A 85 12.06 4.14 0.68
CA LEU A 85 11.36 3.12 1.45
C LEU A 85 10.20 2.51 0.65
N ALA A 86 9.35 3.35 0.05
CA ALA A 86 8.26 2.88 -0.81
C ALA A 86 8.78 2.10 -2.02
N GLN A 87 9.87 2.55 -2.63
CA GLN A 87 10.52 1.85 -3.75
C GLN A 87 11.06 0.48 -3.34
N ARG A 88 11.67 0.34 -2.15
CA ARG A 88 12.12 -0.96 -1.62
C ARG A 88 10.93 -1.91 -1.44
N HIS A 89 9.84 -1.48 -0.80
CA HIS A 89 8.65 -2.32 -0.64
C HIS A 89 8.01 -2.73 -1.98
N ALA A 90 7.94 -1.80 -2.94
CA ALA A 90 7.45 -2.10 -4.28
C ALA A 90 8.33 -3.13 -5.00
N ARG A 91 9.65 -3.03 -4.84
CA ARG A 91 10.60 -4.01 -5.40
C ARG A 91 10.42 -5.39 -4.73
N MET A 92 10.35 -5.44 -3.40
CA MET A 92 10.14 -6.69 -2.67
C MET A 92 8.84 -7.39 -3.09
N ALA A 93 7.75 -6.65 -3.24
CA ALA A 93 6.48 -7.19 -3.72
C ALA A 93 6.57 -7.73 -5.15
N ARG A 94 7.28 -7.04 -6.04
CA ARG A 94 7.52 -7.50 -7.43
C ARG A 94 8.37 -8.77 -7.47
N ASP A 95 9.42 -8.84 -6.65
CA ASP A 95 10.33 -9.97 -6.63
C ASP A 95 9.64 -11.21 -6.01
N ALA A 96 8.83 -11.02 -4.96
CA ALA A 96 7.97 -12.09 -4.41
C ALA A 96 6.95 -12.61 -5.43
N ALA A 97 6.40 -11.76 -6.29
CA ALA A 97 5.49 -12.17 -7.36
C ALA A 97 6.19 -12.96 -8.48
N LYS A 98 7.49 -12.70 -8.73
CA LYS A 98 8.30 -13.42 -9.74
C LYS A 98 8.77 -14.80 -9.25
N GLU A 99 8.98 -14.96 -7.95
CA GLU A 99 9.40 -16.22 -7.32
C GLU A 99 8.28 -17.28 -7.25
N ILE A 100 7.09 -17.01 -7.80
CA ILE A 100 6.16 -18.06 -8.21
C ILE A 100 6.77 -18.77 -9.41
N LYS A 101 7.81 -19.58 -9.14
CA LYS A 101 8.36 -20.53 -10.09
C LYS A 101 7.18 -21.34 -10.62
N LYS A 102 7.09 -21.41 -11.94
CA LYS A 102 6.25 -22.35 -12.66
C LYS A 102 6.80 -23.75 -12.33
N THR A 103 6.43 -24.28 -11.18
CA THR A 103 6.72 -25.66 -10.84
C THR A 103 5.99 -26.47 -11.88
N GLU A 104 6.73 -27.05 -12.82
CA GLU A 104 6.23 -28.13 -13.65
C GLU A 104 5.96 -29.29 -12.69
N LEU A 105 4.75 -29.32 -12.13
CA LEU A 105 4.30 -30.33 -11.19
C LEU A 105 4.29 -31.74 -11.81
N ILE A 106 4.52 -31.85 -13.13
CA ILE A 106 4.47 -33.07 -13.91
C ILE A 106 5.51 -32.94 -15.05
N SER A 107 6.52 -33.82 -15.06
CA SER A 107 7.61 -33.82 -16.06
C SER A 107 7.24 -34.46 -17.41
N SER A 108 6.00 -34.93 -17.56
CA SER A 108 5.49 -35.49 -18.81
C SER A 108 4.04 -35.06 -19.04
N LEU A 109 3.84 -33.80 -19.44
CA LEU A 109 2.59 -33.43 -20.10
C LEU A 109 2.61 -33.99 -21.53
N PRO A 110 1.60 -34.76 -21.97
CA PRO A 110 1.35 -34.91 -23.41
C PRO A 110 1.13 -33.52 -24.00
N SER A 111 1.49 -33.29 -25.26
CA SER A 111 1.29 -31.99 -25.93
C SER A 111 -0.19 -31.63 -25.95
N LEU A 112 -0.64 -30.91 -24.92
CA LEU A 112 -2.00 -30.43 -24.84
C LEU A 112 -2.13 -29.31 -25.86
N PRO A 113 -3.16 -29.32 -26.72
CA PRO A 113 -3.45 -28.17 -27.55
C PRO A 113 -3.65 -26.96 -26.64
N LEU A 114 -3.06 -25.82 -27.01
CA LEU A 114 -3.20 -24.56 -26.29
C LEU A 114 -4.68 -24.37 -25.92
N PRO A 115 -5.03 -24.18 -24.63
CA PRO A 115 -6.42 -23.97 -24.27
C PRO A 115 -6.89 -22.73 -25.01
N LYS A 116 -7.92 -22.90 -25.86
CA LYS A 116 -8.61 -21.76 -26.45
C LYS A 116 -9.08 -20.90 -25.29
N LEU A 117 -8.56 -19.69 -25.20
CA LEU A 117 -8.96 -18.68 -24.23
C LEU A 117 -10.37 -18.19 -24.57
N CYS A 118 -11.37 -19.05 -24.35
CA CYS A 118 -12.77 -18.79 -24.70
C CYS A 118 -13.49 -17.82 -23.73
N ILE A 119 -12.82 -17.32 -22.69
CA ILE A 119 -13.41 -16.43 -21.68
C ILE A 119 -13.35 -14.93 -22.03
N MET A 120 -12.75 -14.55 -23.16
CA MET A 120 -12.64 -13.13 -23.55
C MET A 120 -13.66 -12.65 -24.59
N THR A 121 -14.36 -13.54 -25.29
CA THR A 121 -15.32 -13.10 -26.32
C THR A 121 -16.72 -12.82 -25.77
N THR A 122 -17.12 -13.43 -24.65
CA THR A 122 -18.48 -13.22 -24.09
C THR A 122 -18.58 -12.00 -23.18
N PHE A 123 -17.47 -11.55 -22.57
CA PHE A 123 -17.48 -10.41 -21.64
C PHE A 123 -17.38 -9.04 -22.33
N ILE A 124 -16.71 -8.95 -23.48
CA ILE A 124 -16.60 -7.69 -24.24
C ILE A 124 -17.93 -7.38 -24.94
N SER A 125 -18.66 -8.39 -25.44
CA SER A 125 -19.96 -8.18 -26.09
C SER A 125 -21.09 -7.80 -25.14
N LEU A 126 -21.03 -8.20 -23.86
CA LEU A 126 -22.08 -7.82 -22.88
C LEU A 126 -21.88 -6.43 -22.28
N ASN A 127 -20.64 -5.91 -22.22
CA ASN A 127 -20.38 -4.56 -21.72
C ASN A 127 -20.46 -3.47 -22.79
N LEU A 128 -20.16 -3.78 -24.07
CA LEU A 128 -20.34 -2.79 -25.15
C LEU A 128 -21.82 -2.47 -25.40
N MET A 129 -22.73 -3.41 -25.16
CA MET A 129 -24.16 -3.19 -25.38
C MET A 129 -24.82 -2.36 -24.26
N GLN A 130 -24.23 -2.31 -23.06
CA GLN A 130 -24.69 -1.43 -21.97
C GLN A 130 -24.19 0.02 -22.14
N VAL A 131 -22.94 0.19 -22.62
CA VAL A 131 -22.35 1.52 -22.86
C VAL A 131 -23.00 2.22 -24.07
N CYS A 132 -23.33 1.48 -25.14
CA CYS A 132 -24.02 2.05 -26.30
C CYS A 132 -25.50 2.41 -26.04
N TYR A 133 -26.19 1.66 -25.15
CA TYR A 133 -27.59 1.95 -24.80
C TYR A 133 -27.71 3.23 -23.96
N PHE A 134 -26.73 3.53 -23.10
CA PHE A 134 -26.74 4.78 -22.31
C PHE A 134 -26.38 6.02 -23.15
N ALA A 135 -25.54 5.86 -24.18
CA ALA A 135 -25.17 6.96 -25.07
C ALA A 135 -26.28 7.38 -26.06
N SER A 136 -27.21 6.48 -26.40
CA SER A 136 -28.27 6.77 -27.38
C SER A 136 -29.54 7.37 -26.77
N ASN A 137 -29.74 7.30 -25.44
CA ASN A 137 -30.99 7.73 -24.79
C ASN A 137 -30.88 9.06 -24.01
N SER A 138 -29.79 9.81 -24.17
CA SER A 138 -29.61 11.14 -23.56
C SER A 138 -29.90 12.31 -24.51
N VAL A 139 -30.38 12.07 -25.74
CA VAL A 139 -30.72 13.13 -26.71
C VAL A 139 -32.21 13.10 -27.00
N THR A 140 -33.03 13.38 -25.99
CA THR A 140 -34.40 13.91 -26.14
C THR A 140 -34.94 14.35 -24.77
N MET A 141 -34.33 15.38 -24.18
CA MET A 141 -35.10 16.30 -23.33
C MET A 141 -34.84 17.71 -23.80
N ALA A 142 -35.83 18.22 -24.53
CA ALA A 142 -36.01 19.62 -24.82
C ALA A 142 -35.96 20.43 -23.51
N CYS A 143 -35.05 21.40 -23.46
CA CYS A 143 -35.08 22.46 -22.46
C CYS A 143 -35.57 23.74 -23.18
N PRO A 144 -36.70 24.34 -22.76
CA PRO A 144 -37.26 25.51 -23.41
C PRO A 144 -36.48 26.76 -22.99
N MET A 145 -35.99 27.51 -23.98
CA MET A 145 -35.44 28.86 -23.77
C MET A 145 -36.60 29.83 -23.51
N ALA A 146 -36.92 30.06 -22.24
CA ALA A 146 -37.66 31.23 -21.80
C ALA A 146 -36.64 32.33 -21.42
N GLN A 147 -36.51 33.34 -22.27
CA GLN A 147 -35.85 34.61 -21.94
C GLN A 147 -36.90 35.72 -21.99
N HIS A 148 -37.33 36.13 -20.81
CA HIS A 148 -37.94 37.41 -20.45
C HIS A 148 -37.27 37.69 -19.09
N THR A 149 -36.55 38.79 -18.83
CA THR A 149 -36.88 40.20 -19.00
C THR A 149 -35.65 41.05 -18.67
N ALA A 150 -35.42 42.16 -19.37
CA ALA A 150 -35.24 43.52 -18.84
C ALA A 150 -34.93 44.47 -20.00
#